data_AF-A0A159YYE6-F1
#
_entry.id   AF-A0A159YYE6-F1
#
_cell.length_a   1.000
_cell.length_b   1.000
_cell.length_c   1.000
_cell.angle_alpha   90.00
_cell.angle_beta   90.00
_cell.angle_gamma   90.00
#
_symmetry.space_group_name_H-M   'P 1'
#
loop_
_entity.id
_entity.type
_entity.pdbx_description
1 polymer ?
#
loop_
_entity_poly.entity_id
_entity_poly.type
_entity_poly.pdbx_seq_one_letter_code
_entity_poly.pdbx_strand_id
1 'polypeptide(L)'
;MDAGPRRWLADTPGDIRIEGAAGGGLIVRADGLPTGRLASKAEAPGLAVQLARWFTEAGGISGGRGRMAALIARGVLPPADLAGDVRPAPAEAAPPPGLRAEGALVALAFGQMTAQVLEALAAPGLDLRLTPWRMVLLEGAQALPATPGTITDPADPVLKVVACTGAPGCPQALQPTRPLAQALAPLVPDGRILHVSGCAKGCAHPAAADLTLTATAAGFTLIRGGRAGDTAPVHAVPALPSLISGMP
;
A
#
# COMPACT_ATOMS: atom_id res chain seq x y z
N MET A 1 10.65 -0.69 8.35
CA MET A 1 10.91 -0.66 9.80
C MET A 1 9.80 0.12 10.45
N ASP A 2 9.25 -0.40 11.53
CA ASP A 2 8.08 0.14 12.23
C ASP A 2 8.26 -0.03 13.74
N ALA A 3 9.30 0.63 14.24
CA ALA A 3 9.90 0.42 15.57
C ALA A 3 9.24 1.28 16.66
N GLY A 4 8.15 1.98 16.35
CA GLY A 4 7.39 2.77 17.31
C GLY A 4 6.57 1.91 18.27
N PRO A 5 6.01 2.52 19.33
CA PRO A 5 5.11 1.82 20.26
C PRO A 5 3.79 1.40 19.60
N ARG A 6 3.43 2.04 18.49
CA ARG A 6 2.34 1.68 17.58
C ARG A 6 2.92 1.37 16.22
N ARG A 7 2.37 0.36 15.54
CA ARG A 7 2.82 -0.05 14.20
C ARG A 7 1.87 0.42 13.12
N TRP A 8 2.33 1.30 12.25
CA TRP A 8 1.53 1.86 11.15
C TRP A 8 1.72 1.14 9.81
N LEU A 9 2.80 0.37 9.68
CA LEU A 9 3.22 -0.29 8.44
C LEU A 9 2.84 -1.76 8.39
N ALA A 10 1.96 -2.23 9.29
CA ALA A 10 1.55 -3.63 9.35
C ALA A 10 0.96 -4.11 8.02
N ASP A 11 0.09 -3.30 7.41
CA ASP A 11 -0.55 -3.61 6.11
C ASP A 11 0.29 -3.14 4.90
N THR A 12 1.45 -2.51 5.15
CA THR A 12 2.38 -2.15 4.08
C THR A 12 3.14 -3.40 3.64
N PRO A 13 3.25 -3.69 2.32
CA PRO A 13 3.98 -4.85 1.83
C PRO A 13 5.47 -4.81 2.24
N GLY A 14 5.96 -5.89 2.82
CA GLY A 14 7.38 -6.06 3.12
C GLY A 14 7.68 -7.48 3.59
N ASP A 15 8.64 -8.15 2.96
CA ASP A 15 8.96 -9.55 3.24
C ASP A 15 9.68 -9.76 4.57
N ILE A 16 10.48 -8.78 5.01
CA ILE A 16 11.17 -8.80 6.30
C ILE A 16 10.78 -7.53 7.06
N ARG A 17 10.33 -7.72 8.30
CA ARG A 17 9.78 -6.67 9.15
C ARG A 17 10.67 -6.49 10.36
N ILE A 18 11.14 -5.26 10.59
CA ILE A 18 11.76 -4.83 11.84
C ILE A 18 10.74 -3.93 12.53
N GLU A 19 10.21 -4.36 13.66
CA GLU A 19 9.05 -3.71 14.28
C GLU A 19 9.07 -3.79 15.80
N GLY A 20 8.25 -2.97 16.46
CA GLY A 20 8.08 -3.02 17.92
C GLY A 20 7.43 -4.34 18.38
N ALA A 21 7.87 -4.87 19.51
CA ALA A 21 7.29 -6.05 20.16
C ALA A 21 6.15 -5.67 21.12
N ALA A 22 5.17 -6.57 21.31
CA ALA A 22 4.07 -6.34 22.25
C ALA A 22 4.54 -6.16 23.71
N GLY A 23 5.63 -6.83 24.10
CA GLY A 23 6.26 -6.69 25.42
C GLY A 23 7.34 -5.60 25.51
N GLY A 24 7.48 -4.77 24.47
CA GLY A 24 8.58 -3.81 24.34
C GLY A 24 9.85 -4.40 23.71
N GLY A 25 10.70 -3.51 23.19
CA GLY A 25 11.86 -3.90 22.38
C GLY A 25 11.53 -4.04 20.89
N LEU A 26 12.50 -4.54 20.12
CA LEU A 26 12.38 -4.75 18.68
C LEU A 26 12.33 -6.23 18.36
N ILE A 27 11.59 -6.58 17.32
CA ILE A 27 11.63 -7.90 16.70
C ILE A 27 12.01 -7.80 15.23
N VAL A 28 12.59 -8.88 14.71
CA VAL A 28 12.71 -9.14 13.28
C VAL A 28 11.80 -10.31 12.92
N ARG A 29 10.89 -10.10 11.97
CA ARG A 29 9.86 -11.06 11.60
C ARG A 29 9.81 -11.28 10.09
N ALA A 30 9.67 -12.55 9.70
CA ALA A 30 9.35 -12.95 8.34
C ALA A 30 7.86 -12.67 8.02
N ASP A 31 7.57 -12.06 6.88
CA ASP A 31 6.20 -11.82 6.45
C ASP A 31 5.46 -13.14 6.24
N GLY A 32 4.22 -13.23 6.72
CA GLY A 32 3.46 -14.49 6.78
C GLY A 32 3.58 -15.24 8.11
N LEU A 33 4.56 -14.94 8.97
CA LEU A 33 4.58 -15.46 10.35
C LEU A 33 3.82 -14.56 11.33
N PRO A 34 3.17 -15.12 12.37
CA PRO A 34 2.50 -14.36 13.42
C PRO A 34 3.46 -13.79 14.48
N THR A 35 4.67 -14.31 14.58
CA THR A 35 5.70 -13.98 15.58
C THR A 35 7.05 -13.73 14.93
N GLY A 36 7.94 -13.04 15.64
CA GLY A 36 9.30 -12.74 15.23
C GLY A 36 10.32 -12.97 16.34
N ARG A 37 11.60 -12.85 15.98
CA ARG A 37 12.74 -12.97 16.91
C ARG A 37 13.01 -11.62 17.57
N LEU A 38 13.08 -11.60 18.90
CA LEU A 38 13.54 -10.42 19.65
C LEU A 38 14.98 -10.07 19.25
N ALA A 39 15.26 -8.77 19.13
CA ALA A 39 16.56 -8.26 18.72
C ALA A 39 16.84 -6.90 19.37
N SER A 40 18.11 -6.64 19.68
CA SER A 40 18.57 -5.27 19.90
C SER A 40 18.64 -4.49 18.58
N LYS A 41 18.78 -3.16 18.67
CA LYS A 41 19.03 -2.29 17.51
C LYS A 41 20.27 -2.70 16.72
N ALA A 42 21.31 -3.22 17.40
CA ALA A 42 22.54 -3.66 16.78
C ALA A 42 22.39 -5.00 16.03
N GLU A 43 21.55 -5.91 16.53
CA GLU A 43 21.36 -7.24 15.94
C GLU A 43 20.36 -7.26 14.80
N ALA A 44 19.34 -6.40 14.83
CA ALA A 44 18.22 -6.41 13.90
C ALA A 44 18.63 -6.39 12.40
N PRO A 45 19.61 -5.57 11.95
CA PRO A 45 20.06 -5.60 10.56
C PRO A 45 20.67 -6.95 10.16
N GLY A 46 21.48 -7.55 11.04
CA GLY A 46 22.12 -8.84 10.80
C GLY A 46 21.09 -9.98 10.70
N LEU A 47 20.06 -9.95 11.53
CA LEU A 47 18.94 -10.91 11.49
C LEU A 47 18.10 -10.76 10.23
N ALA A 48 17.86 -9.52 9.78
CA ALA A 48 17.16 -9.27 8.52
C ALA A 48 17.93 -9.87 7.33
N VAL A 49 19.26 -9.70 7.28
CA VAL A 49 20.09 -10.33 6.24
C VAL A 49 20.05 -11.85 6.32
N GLN A 50 20.08 -12.43 7.52
CA GLN A 50 19.98 -13.89 7.69
C GLN A 50 18.63 -14.44 7.19
N LEU A 51 17.51 -13.76 7.50
CA LEU A 51 16.20 -14.12 6.95
C LEU A 51 16.15 -14.02 5.42
N ALA A 52 16.78 -13.01 4.82
CA ALA A 52 16.85 -12.86 3.37
C ALA A 52 17.63 -14.00 2.70
N ARG A 53 18.75 -14.41 3.32
CA ARG A 53 19.56 -15.56 2.86
C ARG A 53 18.78 -16.86 2.98
N TRP A 54 18.20 -17.13 4.15
CA TRP A 54 17.35 -18.28 4.37
C TRP A 54 16.22 -18.36 3.33
N PHE A 55 15.52 -17.26 3.08
CA PHE A 55 14.43 -17.23 2.09
C PHE A 55 14.90 -17.65 0.70
N THR A 56 16.09 -17.22 0.30
CA THR A 56 16.67 -17.58 -1.00
C THR A 56 17.06 -19.06 -1.04
N GLU A 57 17.76 -19.54 -0.01
CA GLU A 57 18.22 -20.93 0.12
C GLU A 57 17.04 -21.92 0.23
N ALA A 58 15.95 -21.52 0.88
CA ALA A 58 14.75 -22.31 1.07
C ALA A 58 13.82 -22.36 -0.17
N GLY A 59 14.28 -21.87 -1.32
CA GLY A 59 13.49 -21.89 -2.57
C GLY A 59 12.34 -20.86 -2.58
N GLY A 60 12.51 -19.75 -1.87
CA GLY A 60 11.56 -18.64 -1.87
C GLY A 60 11.44 -17.93 -3.22
N ILE A 61 12.46 -18.07 -4.08
CA ILE A 61 12.55 -17.45 -5.40
C ILE A 61 12.32 -18.50 -6.49
N SER A 62 11.35 -18.26 -7.36
CA SER A 62 11.08 -19.05 -8.57
C SER A 62 10.89 -18.14 -9.77
N GLY A 63 11.58 -18.42 -10.87
CA GLY A 63 11.56 -17.57 -12.07
C GLY A 63 12.02 -16.13 -11.80
N GLY A 64 13.00 -15.95 -10.91
CA GLY A 64 13.56 -14.63 -10.55
C GLY A 64 12.69 -13.79 -9.61
N ARG A 65 11.59 -14.32 -9.07
CA ARG A 65 10.67 -13.61 -8.17
C ARG A 65 10.22 -14.48 -7.00
N GLY A 66 9.85 -13.86 -5.89
CA GLY A 66 9.39 -14.56 -4.71
C GLY A 66 8.85 -13.62 -3.64
N ARG A 67 8.00 -14.14 -2.75
CA ARG A 67 7.50 -13.45 -1.55
C ARG A 67 7.62 -14.38 -0.35
N MET A 68 8.12 -13.88 0.77
CA MET A 68 8.36 -14.65 1.98
C MET A 68 7.05 -15.23 2.53
N ALA A 69 5.98 -14.45 2.51
CA ALA A 69 4.65 -14.93 2.89
C ALA A 69 4.15 -16.10 2.02
N ALA A 70 4.47 -16.12 0.72
CA ALA A 70 4.11 -17.22 -0.16
C ALA A 70 4.93 -18.49 0.13
N LEU A 71 6.21 -18.35 0.49
CA LEU A 71 7.04 -19.48 0.94
C LEU A 71 6.48 -20.09 2.24
N ILE A 72 6.17 -19.25 3.21
CA ILE A 72 5.59 -19.65 4.50
C ILE A 72 4.21 -20.30 4.33
N ALA A 73 3.37 -19.78 3.43
CA ALA A 73 2.06 -20.38 3.12
C ALA A 73 2.17 -21.80 2.54
N ARG A 74 3.33 -22.19 1.97
CA ARG A 74 3.61 -23.57 1.53
C ARG A 74 4.11 -24.48 2.66
N GLY A 75 4.20 -23.97 3.88
CA GLY A 75 4.69 -24.71 5.06
C GLY A 75 6.21 -24.69 5.25
N VAL A 76 6.96 -23.89 4.48
CA VAL A 76 8.41 -23.76 4.63
C VAL A 76 8.71 -22.65 5.64
N LEU A 77 9.24 -23.03 6.79
CA LEU A 77 9.47 -22.13 7.93
C LEU A 77 10.97 -21.83 8.13
N PRO A 78 11.32 -20.65 8.65
CA PRO A 78 12.71 -20.35 9.02
C PRO A 78 13.16 -21.21 10.21
N PRO A 79 14.49 -21.42 10.35
CA PRO A 79 15.08 -22.00 11.55
C PRO A 79 14.56 -21.34 12.83
N ALA A 80 14.46 -22.11 13.92
CA ALA A 80 13.85 -21.65 15.17
C ALA A 80 14.49 -20.38 15.74
N ASP A 81 15.81 -20.25 15.59
CA ASP A 81 16.53 -19.06 16.00
C ASP A 81 16.15 -17.83 15.17
N LEU A 82 15.82 -17.96 13.88
CA LEU A 82 15.35 -16.85 13.05
C LEU A 82 13.85 -16.58 13.16
N ALA A 83 13.04 -17.59 13.48
CA ALA A 83 11.59 -17.47 13.59
C ALA A 83 11.17 -16.65 14.81
N GLY A 84 11.63 -17.04 15.99
CA GLY A 84 11.19 -16.48 17.27
C GLY A 84 9.70 -16.67 17.59
N ASP A 85 9.33 -16.32 18.82
CA ASP A 85 8.00 -16.55 19.41
C ASP A 85 7.33 -15.27 19.93
N VAL A 86 7.95 -14.11 19.69
CA VAL A 86 7.46 -12.82 20.20
C VAL A 86 6.46 -12.21 19.23
N ARG A 87 5.29 -11.82 19.73
CA ARG A 87 4.27 -11.12 18.94
C ARG A 87 4.67 -9.67 18.67
N PRO A 88 4.38 -9.14 17.47
CA PRO A 88 4.53 -7.72 17.20
C PRO A 88 3.55 -6.90 18.07
N ALA A 89 3.87 -5.63 18.30
CA ALA A 89 2.96 -4.68 18.95
C ALA A 89 1.64 -4.53 18.17
N PRO A 90 0.57 -3.96 18.73
CA PRO A 90 -0.66 -3.71 17.99
C PRO A 90 -0.44 -2.89 16.72
N ALA A 91 -1.18 -3.24 15.66
CA ALA A 91 -1.19 -2.48 14.41
C ALA A 91 -2.22 -1.35 14.49
N GLU A 92 -1.92 -0.24 13.83
CA GLU A 92 -2.81 0.88 13.59
C GLU A 92 -3.22 0.91 12.12
N ALA A 93 -4.44 1.37 11.87
CA ALA A 93 -4.90 1.64 10.52
C ALA A 93 -4.21 2.89 9.95
N ALA A 94 -4.15 2.98 8.62
CA ALA A 94 -3.74 4.21 7.96
C ALA A 94 -4.64 5.37 8.42
N PRO A 95 -4.09 6.48 8.93
CA PRO A 95 -4.91 7.62 9.32
C PRO A 95 -5.50 8.29 8.08
N PRO A 96 -6.68 8.92 8.16
CA PRO A 96 -7.17 9.79 7.08
C PRO A 96 -6.28 11.05 6.95
N PRO A 97 -6.42 11.89 5.90
CA PRO A 97 -5.81 13.22 5.90
C PRO A 97 -6.37 14.07 7.06
N GLY A 98 -5.62 15.09 7.48
CA GLY A 98 -6.01 15.99 8.56
C GLY A 98 -4.86 16.40 9.49
N LEU A 99 -5.16 17.27 10.47
CA LEU A 99 -4.20 17.67 11.50
C LEU A 99 -3.94 16.53 12.49
N ARG A 100 -2.67 16.37 12.85
CA ARG A 100 -2.14 15.37 13.77
C ARG A 100 -1.20 16.06 14.77
N ALA A 101 -0.81 15.34 15.81
CA ALA A 101 0.13 15.88 16.81
C ALA A 101 1.48 16.24 16.18
N GLU A 102 1.88 15.50 15.15
CA GLU A 102 3.14 15.66 14.42
C GLU A 102 3.07 16.74 13.32
N GLY A 103 1.88 17.17 12.91
CA GLY A 103 1.69 18.15 11.85
C GLY A 103 0.47 17.90 10.97
N ALA A 104 0.52 18.33 9.71
CA ALA A 104 -0.60 18.19 8.76
C ALA A 104 -0.37 17.03 7.81
N LEU A 105 -1.24 16.01 7.84
CA LEU A 105 -1.20 14.90 6.89
C LEU A 105 -2.10 15.22 5.68
N VAL A 106 -1.51 15.31 4.50
CA VAL A 106 -2.22 15.69 3.27
C VAL A 106 -2.15 14.59 2.22
N ALA A 107 -3.31 14.26 1.66
CA ALA A 107 -3.40 13.26 0.61
C ALA A 107 -3.16 13.86 -0.77
N LEU A 108 -2.74 13.01 -1.70
CA LEU A 108 -2.46 13.35 -3.08
C LEU A 108 -3.19 12.37 -3.97
N ALA A 109 -3.91 12.87 -4.98
CA ALA A 109 -4.60 12.03 -5.94
C ALA A 109 -3.58 11.06 -6.57
N PHE A 110 -3.80 9.76 -6.35
CA PHE A 110 -2.91 8.69 -6.81
C PHE A 110 -1.44 8.79 -6.37
N GLY A 111 -1.15 9.54 -5.29
CA GLY A 111 0.20 9.79 -4.79
C GLY A 111 1.04 10.69 -5.69
N GLN A 112 0.42 11.49 -6.55
CA GLN A 112 1.12 12.41 -7.45
C GLN A 112 0.99 13.85 -6.99
N MET A 113 2.08 14.59 -7.14
CA MET A 113 2.11 16.04 -7.00
C MET A 113 2.90 16.63 -8.16
N THR A 114 2.59 17.86 -8.54
CA THR A 114 3.42 18.63 -9.47
C THR A 114 4.60 19.25 -8.73
N ALA A 115 5.58 19.76 -9.47
CA ALA A 115 6.68 20.53 -8.87
C ALA A 115 6.15 21.75 -8.08
N GLN A 116 5.11 22.41 -8.58
CA GLN A 116 4.49 23.57 -7.93
C GLN A 116 3.80 23.19 -6.62
N VAL A 117 3.14 22.03 -6.56
CA VAL A 117 2.56 21.53 -5.31
C VAL A 117 3.67 21.17 -4.31
N LEU A 118 4.74 20.51 -4.78
CA LEU A 118 5.89 20.19 -3.92
C LEU A 118 6.52 21.46 -3.34
N GLU A 119 6.77 22.46 -4.17
CA GLU A 119 7.33 23.75 -3.75
C GLU A 119 6.43 24.44 -2.73
N ALA A 120 5.11 24.46 -2.96
CA ALA A 120 4.15 25.04 -2.03
C ALA A 120 4.07 24.28 -0.70
N LEU A 121 4.25 22.95 -0.71
CA LEU A 121 4.26 22.13 0.51
C LEU A 121 5.58 22.24 1.28
N ALA A 122 6.70 22.46 0.58
CA ALA A 122 8.03 22.64 1.16
C ALA A 122 8.24 24.05 1.74
N ALA A 123 7.23 24.59 2.43
CA ALA A 123 7.31 25.89 3.06
C ALA A 123 8.47 25.94 4.07
N PRO A 124 9.17 27.10 4.20
CA PRO A 124 10.31 27.22 5.10
C PRO A 124 9.99 26.76 6.53
N GLY A 125 10.82 25.85 7.07
CA GLY A 125 10.69 25.35 8.44
C GLY A 125 9.78 24.14 8.62
N LEU A 126 9.22 23.58 7.55
CA LEU A 126 8.50 22.30 7.60
C LEU A 126 9.31 21.19 6.93
N ASP A 127 9.38 20.03 7.58
CA ASP A 127 9.91 18.82 6.97
C ASP A 127 8.79 18.04 6.27
N LEU A 128 9.09 17.48 5.10
CA LEU A 128 8.17 16.63 4.35
C LEU A 128 8.49 15.16 4.60
N ARG A 129 7.55 14.43 5.20
CA ARG A 129 7.66 12.98 5.37
C ARG A 129 6.69 12.26 4.43
N LEU A 130 7.25 11.50 3.49
CA LEU A 130 6.47 10.62 2.63
C LEU A 130 5.88 9.46 3.45
N THR A 131 4.65 9.08 3.11
CA THR A 131 3.96 7.95 3.73
C THR A 131 3.61 6.89 2.69
N PRO A 132 3.43 5.61 3.07
CA PRO A 132 3.03 4.56 2.13
C PRO A 132 1.57 4.69 1.66
N TRP A 133 0.80 5.64 2.20
CA TRP A 133 -0.63 5.80 1.93
C TRP A 133 -0.94 6.86 0.88
N ARG A 134 0.03 7.23 0.03
CA ARG A 134 -0.11 8.30 -0.98
C ARG A 134 -0.39 9.67 -0.36
N MET A 135 0.15 9.88 0.84
CA MET A 135 0.03 11.13 1.59
C MET A 135 1.42 11.62 2.00
N VAL A 136 1.52 12.90 2.31
CA VAL A 136 2.71 13.54 2.86
C VAL A 136 2.34 14.17 4.19
N LEU A 137 3.16 13.93 5.21
CA LEU A 137 3.07 14.64 6.48
C LEU A 137 3.96 15.88 6.40
N LEU A 138 3.36 17.05 6.63
CA LEU A 138 4.06 18.32 6.82
C LEU A 138 4.35 18.45 8.32
N GLU A 139 5.56 18.09 8.73
CA GLU A 139 5.92 18.02 10.14
C GLU A 139 5.95 19.42 10.77
N GLY A 140 5.33 19.56 11.95
CA GLY A 140 5.23 20.84 12.67
C GLY A 140 4.13 21.79 12.17
N ALA A 141 3.47 21.48 11.05
CA ALA A 141 2.40 22.32 10.51
C ALA A 141 1.20 22.40 11.48
N GLN A 142 0.78 23.62 11.83
CA GLN A 142 -0.33 23.87 12.78
C GLN A 142 -1.70 24.02 12.09
N ALA A 143 -1.72 24.07 10.76
CA ALA A 143 -2.92 24.20 9.95
C ALA A 143 -2.81 23.33 8.69
N LEU A 144 -3.96 22.93 8.14
CA LEU A 144 -4.01 22.27 6.84
C LEU A 144 -3.66 23.28 5.74
N PRO A 145 -2.84 22.89 4.74
CA PRO A 145 -2.55 23.78 3.63
C PRO A 145 -3.81 23.97 2.77
N ALA A 146 -3.93 25.15 2.19
CA ALA A 146 -4.94 25.45 1.17
C ALA A 146 -4.41 25.24 -0.26
N THR A 147 -3.30 24.50 -0.42
CA THR A 147 -2.60 24.31 -1.69
C THR A 147 -3.46 23.51 -2.66
N PRO A 148 -3.85 24.07 -3.82
CA PRO A 148 -4.58 23.32 -4.84
C PRO A 148 -3.84 22.05 -5.26
N GLY A 149 -4.57 20.95 -5.44
CA GLY A 149 -3.99 19.64 -5.75
C GLY A 149 -3.60 18.80 -4.52
N THR A 150 -3.79 19.34 -3.32
CA THR A 150 -3.78 18.56 -2.07
C THR A 150 -5.20 18.21 -1.65
N ILE A 151 -5.36 17.06 -0.99
CA ILE A 151 -6.64 16.56 -0.48
C ILE A 151 -6.54 16.55 1.05
N THR A 152 -7.37 17.37 1.68
CA THR A 152 -7.42 17.55 3.14
C THR A 152 -8.73 17.09 3.74
N ASP A 153 -9.79 16.97 2.92
CA ASP A 153 -11.07 16.39 3.32
C ASP A 153 -10.98 14.85 3.29
N PRO A 154 -11.17 14.15 4.43
CA PRO A 154 -11.20 12.69 4.46
C PRO A 154 -12.37 12.06 3.69
N ALA A 155 -13.39 12.83 3.34
CA ALA A 155 -14.53 12.37 2.55
C ALA A 155 -14.33 12.53 1.03
N ASP A 156 -13.18 13.03 0.56
CA ASP A 156 -12.93 13.20 -0.87
C ASP A 156 -13.06 11.84 -1.61
N PRO A 157 -13.94 11.74 -2.63
CA PRO A 157 -14.19 10.48 -3.32
C PRO A 157 -12.94 9.83 -3.92
N VAL A 158 -11.92 10.62 -4.28
CA VAL A 158 -10.69 10.08 -4.88
C VAL A 158 -9.90 9.21 -3.90
N LEU A 159 -10.14 9.35 -2.60
CA LEU A 159 -9.53 8.49 -1.58
C LEU A 159 -10.08 7.06 -1.62
N LYS A 160 -11.29 6.86 -2.16
CA LYS A 160 -11.90 5.54 -2.40
C LYS A 160 -11.30 4.80 -3.61
N VAL A 161 -10.45 5.46 -4.40
CA VAL A 161 -9.81 4.86 -5.58
C VAL A 161 -8.30 4.74 -5.44
N VAL A 162 -7.78 3.62 -5.95
CA VAL A 162 -6.35 3.35 -6.05
C VAL A 162 -6.03 3.02 -7.49
N ALA A 163 -5.09 3.71 -8.12
CA ALA A 163 -4.72 3.46 -9.50
C ALA A 163 -3.21 3.50 -9.69
N CYS A 164 -2.70 2.56 -10.48
CA CYS A 164 -1.31 2.61 -10.93
C CYS A 164 -1.11 3.71 -11.99
N THR A 165 0.12 3.94 -12.43
CA THR A 165 0.42 4.92 -13.49
C THR A 165 -0.40 4.72 -14.76
N GLY A 166 -0.63 3.45 -15.16
CA GLY A 166 -1.37 3.12 -16.39
C GLY A 166 -0.67 3.58 -17.66
N ALA A 167 -1.35 3.45 -18.80
CA ALA A 167 -0.85 3.95 -20.08
C ALA A 167 -1.03 5.48 -20.17
N PRO A 168 -0.14 6.21 -20.86
CA PRO A 168 1.09 5.72 -21.51
C PRO A 168 2.32 5.66 -20.57
N GLY A 169 2.19 6.11 -19.31
CA GLY A 169 3.34 6.25 -18.40
C GLY A 169 3.94 4.92 -17.89
N CYS A 170 3.27 3.80 -18.11
CA CYS A 170 3.77 2.46 -17.85
C CYS A 170 3.76 1.63 -19.15
N PRO A 171 4.91 1.13 -19.64
CA PRO A 171 4.98 0.37 -20.89
C PRO A 171 4.30 -1.01 -20.82
N GLN A 172 3.89 -1.43 -19.61
CA GLN A 172 3.20 -2.70 -19.37
C GLN A 172 1.69 -2.53 -19.28
N ALA A 173 1.21 -1.28 -19.21
CA ALA A 173 -0.20 -0.99 -19.08
C ALA A 173 -0.90 -1.05 -20.43
N LEU A 174 -2.07 -1.69 -20.46
CA LEU A 174 -2.86 -1.87 -21.67
C LEU A 174 -3.85 -0.73 -21.92
N GLN A 175 -4.20 0.03 -20.87
CA GLN A 175 -5.13 1.17 -20.94
C GLN A 175 -4.74 2.27 -19.92
N PRO A 176 -5.23 3.51 -20.10
CA PRO A 176 -5.13 4.56 -19.07
C PRO A 176 -5.90 4.20 -17.81
N THR A 177 -5.35 4.49 -16.64
CA THR A 177 -5.94 4.11 -15.34
C THR A 177 -6.41 5.30 -14.53
N ARG A 178 -5.53 6.28 -14.27
CA ARG A 178 -5.84 7.43 -13.40
C ARG A 178 -7.01 8.28 -13.89
N PRO A 179 -7.13 8.62 -15.19
CA PRO A 179 -8.30 9.35 -15.67
C PRO A 179 -9.62 8.59 -15.45
N LEU A 180 -9.60 7.27 -15.68
CA LEU A 180 -10.75 6.41 -15.43
C LEU A 180 -11.08 6.34 -13.94
N ALA A 181 -10.08 6.12 -13.09
CA ALA A 181 -10.25 6.09 -11.64
C ALA A 181 -10.82 7.40 -11.10
N GLN A 182 -10.36 8.54 -11.61
CA GLN A 182 -10.89 9.86 -11.24
C GLN A 182 -12.37 9.99 -11.61
N ALA A 183 -12.75 9.58 -12.83
CA ALA A 183 -14.13 9.65 -13.30
C ALA A 183 -15.08 8.73 -12.51
N LEU A 184 -14.57 7.58 -12.04
CA LEU A 184 -15.36 6.60 -11.31
C LEU A 184 -15.41 6.85 -9.79
N ALA A 185 -14.48 7.64 -9.24
CA ALA A 185 -14.39 7.88 -7.80
C ALA A 185 -15.71 8.32 -7.12
N PRO A 186 -16.51 9.24 -7.69
CA PRO A 186 -17.80 9.63 -7.11
C PRO A 186 -18.85 8.51 -7.07
N LEU A 187 -18.66 7.46 -7.89
CA LEU A 187 -19.60 6.35 -8.01
C LEU A 187 -19.30 5.19 -7.04
N VAL A 188 -18.12 5.20 -6.41
CA VAL A 188 -17.72 4.16 -5.46
C VAL A 188 -18.52 4.33 -4.17
N PRO A 189 -19.24 3.31 -3.68
CA PRO A 189 -19.96 3.41 -2.41
C PRO A 189 -19.03 3.72 -1.23
N ASP A 190 -19.57 4.34 -0.19
CA ASP A 190 -18.80 4.62 1.02
C ASP A 190 -18.35 3.34 1.71
N GLY A 191 -17.14 3.37 2.27
CA GLY A 191 -16.51 2.19 2.88
C GLY A 191 -16.00 1.14 1.89
N ARG A 192 -16.08 1.40 0.57
CA ARG A 192 -15.55 0.52 -0.47
C ARG A 192 -14.31 1.12 -1.15
N ILE A 193 -13.44 0.24 -1.62
CA ILE A 193 -12.25 0.62 -2.40
C ILE A 193 -12.35 0.06 -3.82
N LEU A 194 -12.11 0.94 -4.81
CA LEU A 194 -11.93 0.57 -6.20
C LEU A 194 -10.44 0.66 -6.59
N HIS A 195 -9.87 -0.46 -6.99
CA HIS A 195 -8.55 -0.52 -7.62
C HIS A 195 -8.68 -0.51 -9.15
N VAL A 196 -8.01 0.43 -9.83
CA VAL A 196 -7.90 0.48 -11.29
C VAL A 196 -6.46 0.15 -11.71
N SER A 197 -6.28 -1.03 -12.26
CA SER A 197 -4.99 -1.57 -12.67
C SER A 197 -4.81 -1.55 -14.19
N GLY A 198 -3.63 -1.14 -14.64
CA GLY A 198 -3.29 -1.09 -16.07
C GLY A 198 -2.87 -2.46 -16.63
N CYS A 199 -2.62 -3.45 -15.77
CA CYS A 199 -2.31 -4.81 -16.14
C CYS A 199 -2.51 -5.74 -14.93
N ALA A 200 -2.35 -7.04 -15.13
CA ALA A 200 -2.51 -8.07 -14.09
C ALA A 200 -1.52 -7.96 -12.91
N LYS A 201 -0.48 -7.12 -12.99
CA LYS A 201 0.54 -6.99 -11.92
C LYS A 201 -0.03 -6.37 -10.63
N GLY A 202 -1.06 -5.52 -10.73
CA GLY A 202 -1.68 -4.94 -9.53
C GLY A 202 -0.78 -4.00 -8.74
N CYS A 203 0.20 -3.32 -9.35
CA CYS A 203 1.28 -2.64 -8.62
C CYS A 203 0.82 -1.62 -7.57
N ALA A 204 -0.29 -0.92 -7.80
CA ALA A 204 -0.81 0.07 -6.86
C ALA A 204 -1.60 -0.54 -5.69
N HIS A 205 -2.15 -1.75 -5.88
CA HIS A 205 -2.90 -2.48 -4.86
C HIS A 205 -2.77 -4.00 -5.09
N PRO A 206 -1.69 -4.64 -4.61
CA PRO A 206 -1.43 -6.07 -4.86
C PRO A 206 -2.38 -7.03 -4.11
N ALA A 207 -3.01 -6.57 -3.03
CA ALA A 207 -4.04 -7.32 -2.31
C ALA A 207 -5.39 -7.26 -3.04
N ALA A 208 -6.36 -8.06 -2.60
CA ALA A 208 -7.73 -7.96 -3.10
C ALA A 208 -8.36 -6.62 -2.66
N ALA A 209 -9.19 -6.04 -3.53
CA ALA A 209 -10.02 -4.87 -3.22
C ALA A 209 -11.51 -5.24 -3.37
N ASP A 210 -12.42 -4.41 -2.83
CA ASP A 210 -13.86 -4.62 -3.03
C ASP A 210 -14.20 -4.70 -4.51
N LEU A 211 -13.61 -3.80 -5.30
CA LEU A 211 -13.64 -3.82 -6.75
C LEU A 211 -12.24 -3.66 -7.32
N THR A 212 -11.93 -4.49 -8.30
CA THR A 212 -10.73 -4.35 -9.12
C THR A 212 -11.12 -4.29 -10.59
N LEU A 213 -10.73 -3.20 -11.25
CA LEU A 213 -10.74 -3.07 -12.70
C LEU A 213 -9.34 -3.38 -13.23
N THR A 214 -9.20 -4.37 -14.10
CA THR A 214 -7.92 -4.67 -14.75
C THR A 214 -8.01 -4.44 -16.24
N ALA A 215 -7.14 -3.58 -16.76
CA ALA A 215 -7.09 -3.29 -18.18
C ALA A 215 -6.71 -4.53 -19.01
N THR A 216 -7.34 -4.62 -20.16
CA THR A 216 -7.09 -5.56 -21.25
C THR A 216 -6.99 -4.80 -22.56
N ALA A 217 -6.62 -5.48 -23.65
CA ALA A 217 -6.63 -4.87 -24.98
C ALA A 217 -8.02 -4.39 -25.43
N ALA A 218 -9.10 -5.01 -24.94
CA ALA A 218 -10.48 -4.75 -25.39
C ALA A 218 -11.32 -3.92 -24.41
N GLY A 219 -10.80 -3.60 -23.22
CA GLY A 219 -11.57 -2.94 -22.16
C GLY A 219 -11.02 -3.27 -20.78
N PHE A 220 -11.87 -3.38 -19.78
CA PHE A 220 -11.48 -3.73 -18.41
C PHE A 220 -12.24 -4.95 -17.92
N THR A 221 -11.56 -5.87 -17.24
CA THR A 221 -12.25 -6.86 -16.42
C THR A 221 -12.76 -6.20 -15.15
N LEU A 222 -13.93 -6.62 -14.65
CA LEU A 222 -14.45 -6.20 -13.35
C LEU A 222 -14.45 -7.40 -12.39
N ILE A 223 -13.60 -7.32 -11.39
CA ILE A 223 -13.37 -8.37 -10.39
C ILE A 223 -13.93 -7.87 -9.06
N ARG A 224 -14.79 -8.64 -8.42
CA ARG A 224 -15.38 -8.31 -7.11
C ARG A 224 -14.66 -9.07 -6.01
N GLY A 225 -14.15 -8.38 -4.99
CA GLY A 225 -13.44 -9.00 -3.87
C GLY A 225 -12.13 -9.70 -4.26
N GLY A 226 -11.47 -9.25 -5.33
CA GLY A 226 -10.33 -9.94 -5.92
C GLY A 226 -9.17 -9.02 -6.32
N ARG A 227 -8.10 -9.63 -6.81
CA ARG A 227 -6.83 -9.02 -7.21
C ARG A 227 -6.80 -8.70 -8.70
N ALA A 228 -5.86 -7.86 -9.12
CA ALA A 228 -5.74 -7.50 -10.54
C ALA A 228 -5.41 -8.69 -11.46
N GLY A 229 -4.77 -9.73 -10.94
CA GLY A 229 -4.40 -10.92 -11.70
C GLY A 229 -5.52 -11.95 -11.86
N ASP A 230 -6.67 -11.74 -11.20
CA ASP A 230 -7.78 -12.69 -11.25
C ASP A 230 -8.56 -12.55 -12.55
N THR A 231 -9.20 -13.64 -12.98
CA THR A 231 -9.96 -13.70 -14.23
C THR A 231 -11.41 -13.26 -14.04
N ALA A 232 -11.92 -12.43 -14.94
CA ALA A 232 -13.32 -12.02 -14.99
C ALA A 232 -13.70 -11.60 -16.42
N PRO A 233 -15.01 -11.46 -16.74
CA PRO A 233 -15.46 -10.95 -18.04
C PRO A 233 -14.94 -9.54 -18.32
N VAL A 234 -14.68 -9.25 -19.60
CA VAL A 234 -14.25 -7.93 -20.07
C VAL A 234 -15.47 -7.06 -20.37
N HIS A 235 -15.42 -5.81 -19.92
CA HIS A 235 -16.43 -4.80 -20.14
C HIS A 235 -15.82 -3.59 -20.87
N ALA A 236 -16.59 -2.98 -21.76
CA ALA A 236 -16.23 -1.71 -22.37
C ALA A 236 -16.30 -0.59 -21.32
N VAL A 237 -15.42 0.41 -21.42
CA VAL A 237 -15.35 1.54 -20.49
C VAL A 237 -16.71 2.24 -20.24
N PRO A 238 -17.55 2.49 -21.27
CA PRO A 238 -18.85 3.12 -21.07
C PRO A 238 -19.83 2.33 -20.19
N ALA A 239 -19.64 1.01 -20.03
CA ALA A 239 -20.50 0.18 -19.20
C ALA A 239 -20.08 0.17 -17.71
N LEU A 240 -18.87 0.64 -17.38
CA LEU A 240 -18.34 0.56 -16.02
C LEU A 240 -19.13 1.37 -14.97
N PRO A 241 -19.59 2.61 -15.26
CA PRO A 241 -20.35 3.39 -14.27
C PRO A 241 -21.57 2.65 -13.70
N SER A 242 -22.40 2.04 -14.55
CA SER A 242 -23.60 1.32 -14.09
C SER A 242 -23.29 0.06 -13.29
N LEU A 243 -22.21 -0.64 -13.65
CA LEU A 243 -21.76 -1.86 -12.95
C LEU A 243 -21.20 -1.58 -11.55
N ILE A 244 -20.71 -0.36 -11.32
CA ILE A 244 -20.16 0.10 -10.05
C ILE A 244 -21.27 0.68 -9.17
N SER A 245 -22.11 1.57 -9.71
CA SER A 245 -23.20 2.21 -8.95
C SER A 245 -24.35 1.28 -8.59
N GLY A 246 -24.54 0.18 -9.33
CA GLY A 246 -25.64 -0.78 -9.12
C GLY A 246 -25.39 -1.82 -8.02
N MET A 247 -24.41 -1.62 -7.14
CA MET A 247 -24.11 -2.56 -6.06
C MET A 247 -24.75 -2.14 -4.73
N PRO A 248 -25.24 -3.10 -3.93
CA PRO A 248 -25.63 -2.85 -2.55
C PRO A 248 -24.43 -2.57 -1.63
#